data_AF-A0A9N9VR66-F1
#
_entry.id   AF-A0A9N9VR66-F1
#
_cell.length_a   1.000
_cell.length_b   1.000
_cell.length_c   1.000
_cell.angle_alpha   90.00
_cell.angle_beta   90.00
_cell.angle_gamma   90.00
#
_symmetry.space_group_name_H-M   'P 1'
#
loop_
_entity.id
_entity.type
_entity.pdbx_description
1 polymer ?
#
loop_
_entity_poly.entity_id
_entity_poly.type
_entity_poly.pdbx_seq_one_letter_code
_entity_poly.pdbx_strand_id
1 'polypeptide(L)'
;MNGEAPLAFRLEGKAVDDGRLIRYSFEPNTNWSKLFSPGAEILEYVKGVAHKYRVDEKIKYNTKWDEEKSLWVVKADASTVNEAVVSATEAEVVISAVNLSNNWKWPEVEGLQDFGGKLLHSAHWDTDWDYTGKTVAVLGCGSSVIQILPHLQTKCPHDT
;
A
#
# COMPACT_ATOMS: atom_id res chain seq x y z
N MET A 1 9.35 5.43 -1.99
CA MET A 1 8.06 5.54 -1.29
C MET A 1 7.91 6.93 -0.70
N ASN A 2 7.40 7.85 -1.50
CA ASN A 2 7.35 9.30 -1.26
C ASN A 2 6.15 9.71 -0.39
N GLY A 3 5.95 9.08 0.78
CA GLY A 3 4.83 9.42 1.68
C GLY A 3 3.43 9.10 1.15
N GLU A 4 3.32 8.42 0.01
CA GLU A 4 2.06 7.95 -0.52
C GLU A 4 1.49 6.79 0.33
N ALA A 5 0.17 6.64 0.29
CA ALA A 5 -0.59 5.57 0.94
C ALA A 5 0.10 4.19 0.82
N PRO A 6 0.23 3.38 1.89
CA PRO A 6 0.61 1.98 1.75
C PRO A 6 -0.27 1.27 0.71
N LEU A 7 0.31 0.32 -0.02
CA LEU A 7 -0.33 -0.40 -1.13
C LEU A 7 -1.69 -1.01 -0.75
N ALA A 8 -1.87 -1.36 0.52
CA ALA A 8 -3.13 -1.86 1.09
C ALA A 8 -4.32 -0.89 0.99
N PHE A 9 -4.07 0.42 0.80
CA PHE A 9 -5.10 1.48 0.87
C PHE A 9 -5.39 2.16 -0.48
N ARG A 10 -4.73 1.75 -1.57
CA ARG A 10 -4.84 2.43 -2.89
C ARG A 10 -5.92 1.87 -3.83
N LEU A 11 -6.62 0.83 -3.40
CA LEU A 11 -7.62 0.18 -4.23
C LEU A 11 -8.98 0.84 -3.99
N GLU A 12 -9.62 1.27 -5.08
CA GLU A 12 -10.99 1.78 -5.04
C GLU A 12 -11.91 0.75 -4.37
N GLY A 13 -12.75 1.21 -3.42
CA GLY A 13 -13.83 0.40 -2.88
C GLY A 13 -13.46 -0.62 -1.79
N LYS A 14 -12.18 -0.76 -1.39
CA LYS A 14 -11.81 -1.68 -0.31
C LYS A 14 -12.37 -1.23 1.04
N ALA A 15 -13.48 -1.83 1.45
CA ALA A 15 -13.87 -1.91 2.84
C ALA A 15 -12.97 -2.98 3.51
N VAL A 16 -12.21 -2.59 4.53
CA VAL A 16 -11.13 -3.44 5.04
C VAL A 16 -11.65 -4.40 6.10
N ASP A 17 -12.28 -3.86 7.15
CA ASP A 17 -12.81 -4.59 8.30
C ASP A 17 -13.67 -3.65 9.17
N ASP A 18 -14.25 -4.16 10.26
CA ASP A 18 -15.00 -3.33 11.23
C ASP A 18 -14.10 -2.22 11.79
N GLY A 19 -14.39 -0.95 11.48
CA GLY A 19 -13.62 0.21 11.92
C GLY A 19 -13.53 0.34 13.45
N ARG A 20 -14.46 -0.27 14.20
CA ARG A 20 -14.40 -0.33 15.67
C ARG A 20 -13.24 -1.19 16.17
N LEU A 21 -12.77 -2.13 15.35
CA LEU A 21 -11.63 -3.01 15.62
C LEU A 21 -10.33 -2.48 14.98
N ILE A 22 -10.42 -1.82 13.83
CA ILE A 22 -9.26 -1.23 13.13
C ILE A 22 -8.99 0.20 13.62
N ARG A 23 -8.62 0.29 14.90
CA ARG A 23 -8.21 1.54 15.56
C ARG A 23 -7.27 1.25 16.71
N TYR A 24 -6.42 2.20 17.04
CA TYR A 24 -5.61 2.14 18.25
C TYR A 24 -6.51 2.23 19.49
N SER A 25 -6.26 1.37 20.48
CA SER A 25 -6.99 1.40 21.76
C SER A 25 -6.86 2.74 22.50
N PHE A 26 -5.76 3.46 22.26
CA PHE A 26 -5.49 4.78 22.85
C PHE A 26 -5.99 5.96 22.00
N GLU A 27 -6.42 5.75 20.75
CA GLU A 27 -7.00 6.78 19.88
C GLU A 27 -8.30 6.25 19.25
N PRO A 28 -9.41 6.21 20.00
CA PRO A 28 -10.66 5.72 19.46
C PRO A 28 -11.16 6.64 18.33
N ASN A 29 -11.57 6.06 17.20
CA ASN A 29 -12.30 6.76 16.15
C ASN A 29 -13.79 6.40 16.19
N THR A 30 -14.66 7.41 16.15
CA THR A 30 -16.13 7.28 16.07
C THR A 30 -16.68 7.74 14.74
N ASN A 31 -15.84 8.29 13.86
CA ASN A 31 -16.25 9.01 12.65
C ASN A 31 -16.16 8.14 11.40
N TRP A 32 -16.13 6.81 11.55
CA TRP A 32 -16.18 5.89 10.42
C TRP A 32 -17.49 6.05 9.66
N SER A 33 -17.43 6.22 8.33
CA SER A 33 -18.65 6.39 7.52
C SER A 33 -19.49 5.11 7.44
N LYS A 34 -18.84 3.95 7.59
CA LYS A 34 -19.42 2.61 7.45
C LYS A 34 -18.83 1.68 8.50
N LEU A 35 -19.60 0.64 8.85
CA LEU A 35 -19.12 -0.45 9.72
C LEU A 35 -17.84 -1.06 9.15
N PHE A 36 -17.87 -1.51 7.89
CA PHE A 36 -16.67 -1.87 7.15
C PHE A 36 -16.08 -0.62 6.50
N SER A 37 -15.08 -0.04 7.14
CA SER A 37 -14.58 1.28 6.76
C SER A 37 -13.71 1.21 5.51
N PRO A 38 -13.83 2.17 4.58
CA PRO A 38 -12.96 2.26 3.42
C PRO A 38 -11.48 2.41 3.80
N GLY A 39 -10.58 1.82 3.01
CA GLY A 39 -9.14 1.93 3.24
C GLY A 39 -8.63 3.38 3.30
N ALA A 40 -9.24 4.29 2.52
CA ALA A 40 -8.89 5.70 2.56
C ALA A 40 -9.15 6.36 3.93
N GLU A 41 -10.28 6.05 4.58
CA GLU A 41 -10.59 6.55 5.92
C GLU A 41 -9.63 6.00 6.97
N ILE A 42 -9.27 4.71 6.85
CA ILE A 42 -8.32 4.07 7.77
C ILE A 42 -6.94 4.73 7.63
N LEU A 43 -6.51 5.00 6.39
CA LEU A 43 -5.27 5.72 6.13
C LEU A 43 -5.30 7.14 6.72
N GLU A 44 -6.39 7.88 6.50
CA GLU A 44 -6.56 9.22 7.06
C GLU A 44 -6.50 9.20 8.58
N TYR A 45 -7.19 8.24 9.21
CA TYR A 45 -7.11 8.02 10.65
C TYR A 45 -5.67 7.79 11.13
N VAL A 46 -4.93 6.85 10.51
CA VAL A 46 -3.53 6.56 10.89
C VAL A 46 -2.63 7.77 10.69
N LYS A 47 -2.80 8.52 9.58
CA LYS A 47 -2.07 9.78 9.34
C LYS A 47 -2.39 10.84 10.39
N GLY A 48 -3.67 10.98 10.76
CA GLY A 48 -4.11 11.89 11.80
C GLY A 48 -3.49 11.57 13.16
N VAL A 49 -3.42 10.29 13.54
CA VAL A 49 -2.74 9.84 14.76
C VAL A 49 -1.24 10.14 14.70
N ALA A 50 -0.58 9.80 13.58
CA ALA A 50 0.85 10.06 13.40
C ALA A 50 1.16 11.56 13.54
N HIS A 51 0.34 12.42 12.94
CA HIS A 51 0.48 13.87 13.02
C HIS A 51 0.21 14.42 14.43
N LYS A 52 -0.86 13.97 15.09
CA LYS A 52 -1.22 14.37 16.47
C LYS A 52 -0.09 14.13 17.46
N TYR A 53 0.62 13.02 17.31
CA TYR A 53 1.77 12.66 18.15
C TYR A 53 3.13 13.07 17.57
N ARG A 54 3.15 13.79 16.44
CA ARG A 54 4.37 14.26 15.76
C ARG A 54 5.36 13.15 15.46
N VAL A 55 4.84 11.97 15.11
CA VAL A 55 5.63 10.81 14.72
C VAL A 55 6.07 10.95 13.27
N ASP A 56 5.22 11.53 12.42
CA ASP A 56 5.48 11.86 11.02
C ASP A 56 6.78 12.65 10.82
N GLU A 57 7.04 13.62 11.69
CA GLU A 57 8.27 14.44 11.68
C GLU A 57 9.56 13.62 11.91
N LYS A 58 9.46 12.42 12.48
CA LYS A 58 10.59 11.56 12.83
C LYS A 58 10.82 10.43 11.82
N ILE A 59 9.95 10.30 10.81
CA ILE A 59 10.05 9.24 9.82
C ILE A 59 11.03 9.63 8.72
N LYS A 60 12.07 8.83 8.52
CA LYS A 60 12.91 8.89 7.33
C LYS A 60 12.33 7.94 6.27
N TYR A 61 11.71 8.51 5.24
CA TYR A 61 11.23 7.76 4.07
C TYR A 61 12.39 7.42 3.11
N ASN A 62 12.13 6.55 2.14
CA ASN A 62 13.11 6.17 1.09
C ASN A 62 14.43 5.60 1.62
N THR A 63 14.38 4.91 2.75
CA THR A 63 15.53 4.28 3.39
C THR A 63 15.63 2.80 3.02
N LYS A 64 16.85 2.33 2.79
CA LYS A 64 17.18 0.91 2.58
C LYS A 64 18.33 0.53 3.49
N TRP A 65 18.22 -0.60 4.15
CA TRP A 65 19.33 -1.17 4.90
C TRP A 65 20.41 -1.69 3.94
N ASP A 66 21.66 -1.25 4.15
CA ASP A 66 22.86 -1.78 3.50
C ASP A 66 23.52 -2.74 4.48
N GLU A 67 23.40 -4.03 4.18
CA GLU A 67 23.83 -5.13 5.06
C GLU A 67 25.36 -5.20 5.17
N GLU A 68 26.09 -4.91 4.09
CA GLU A 68 27.56 -4.91 4.07
C GLU A 68 28.12 -3.81 4.98
N LYS A 69 27.49 -2.63 4.97
CA LYS A 69 27.92 -1.50 5.79
C LYS A 69 27.29 -1.49 7.17
N SER A 70 26.23 -2.26 7.39
CA SER A 70 25.37 -2.19 8.57
C SER A 70 24.83 -0.77 8.82
N LEU A 71 24.40 -0.09 7.75
CA LEU A 71 23.90 1.30 7.79
C LEU A 71 22.61 1.47 6.98
N TRP A 72 21.82 2.49 7.33
CA TRP A 72 20.63 2.89 6.56
C TRP A 72 20.98 3.90 5.46
N VAL A 73 20.83 3.51 4.20
CA VAL A 73 21.03 4.40 3.04
C VAL A 73 19.71 5.10 2.71
N VAL A 74 19.71 6.43 2.74
CA VAL A 74 18.55 7.25 2.34
C VAL A 74 18.72 7.65 0.88
N LYS A 75 17.80 7.24 0.02
CA LYS A 75 17.77 7.79 -1.35
C LYS A 75 16.94 9.07 -1.32
N ALA A 76 17.60 10.20 -1.58
CA ALA A 76 16.88 11.43 -1.90
C ALA A 76 16.08 11.20 -3.19
N ASP A 77 14.90 11.82 -3.30
CA ASP A 77 14.10 11.77 -4.52
C ASP A 77 14.95 12.28 -5.70
N ALA A 78 15.02 11.48 -6.76
CA ALA A 78 15.88 11.72 -7.92
C ALA A 78 15.59 13.05 -8.65
N SER A 79 14.47 13.72 -8.33
CA SER A 79 14.13 15.04 -8.84
C SER A 79 14.87 16.20 -8.17
N THR A 80 15.55 15.99 -7.04
CA THR A 80 16.22 17.06 -6.28
C THR A 80 17.71 16.82 -6.05
N VAL A 81 18.18 15.57 -6.01
CA VAL A 81 19.60 15.25 -5.84
C VAL A 81 19.94 13.97 -6.61
N ASN A 82 20.98 14.00 -7.45
CA ASN A 82 21.46 12.84 -8.21
C ASN A 82 22.26 11.82 -7.36
N GLU A 83 22.40 12.06 -6.06
CA GLU A 83 23.21 11.24 -5.15
C GLU A 83 22.38 10.72 -3.97
N ALA A 84 22.56 9.43 -3.67
CA ALA A 84 22.01 8.83 -2.48
C ALA A 84 22.76 9.34 -1.25
N VAL A 85 22.03 9.83 -0.25
CA VAL A 85 22.61 10.28 1.02
C VAL A 85 22.73 9.07 1.94
N VAL A 86 23.96 8.61 2.16
CA VAL A 86 24.21 7.57 3.17
C VAL A 86 24.11 8.20 4.55
N SER A 87 23.24 7.67 5.41
CA SER A 87 23.11 8.15 6.79
C SER A 87 23.47 7.04 7.77
N ALA A 88 24.35 7.33 8.73
CA ALA A 88 24.53 6.45 9.87
C ALA A 88 23.50 6.79 10.94
N THR A 89 22.93 5.78 11.59
CA THR A 89 22.07 5.97 12.77
C THR A 89 22.37 4.86 13.75
N GLU A 90 22.82 5.24 14.94
CA GLU A 90 23.09 4.34 16.05
C GLU A 90 21.85 4.32 16.97
N ALA A 91 21.54 3.15 17.53
CA ALA A 91 20.45 3.00 18.48
C ALA A 91 20.81 1.88 19.47
N GLU A 92 20.48 2.08 20.75
CA GLU A 92 20.62 1.04 21.78
C GLU A 92 19.57 -0.06 21.63
N VAL A 93 18.42 0.27 21.03
CA VAL A 93 17.28 -0.63 20.85
C VAL A 93 16.72 -0.48 19.44
N VAL A 94 16.45 -1.61 18.79
CA VAL A 94 15.78 -1.68 17.49
C VAL A 94 14.44 -2.38 17.65
N ILE A 95 13.36 -1.69 17.29
CA ILE A 95 12.01 -2.25 17.25
C ILE A 95 11.62 -2.42 15.79
N SER A 96 11.41 -3.67 15.37
CA SER A 96 10.96 -3.97 14.01
C SER A 96 9.44 -3.90 13.93
N ALA A 97 8.93 -2.95 13.14
CA ALA A 97 7.51 -2.81 12.81
C ALA A 97 7.25 -3.05 11.31
N VAL A 98 8.07 -3.89 10.68
CA VAL A 98 7.95 -4.22 9.25
C VAL A 98 6.78 -5.18 9.03
N ASN A 99 5.94 -4.87 8.04
CA ASN A 99 4.88 -5.78 7.61
C ASN A 99 5.41 -6.74 6.52
N LEU A 100 5.12 -8.03 6.67
CA LEU A 100 5.51 -9.09 5.72
C LEU A 100 4.84 -8.94 4.34
N SER A 101 3.74 -8.19 4.24
CA SER A 101 2.91 -8.13 3.03
C SER A 101 3.28 -7.02 2.02
N ASN A 102 4.38 -6.29 2.25
CA ASN A 102 4.73 -5.13 1.41
C ASN A 102 5.59 -5.45 0.17
N ASN A 103 6.13 -6.67 0.05
CA ASN A 103 6.97 -7.06 -1.10
C ASN A 103 6.18 -7.93 -2.08
N TRP A 104 5.32 -7.31 -2.87
CA TRP A 104 4.53 -8.02 -3.87
C TRP A 104 5.42 -8.51 -5.02
N LYS A 105 5.00 -9.59 -5.67
CA LYS A 105 5.68 -10.17 -6.83
C LYS A 105 4.65 -10.63 -7.84
N TRP A 106 5.01 -10.62 -9.12
CA TRP A 106 4.21 -11.31 -10.14
C TRP A 106 4.19 -12.82 -9.85
N PRO A 107 3.07 -13.51 -10.15
CA PRO A 107 3.04 -14.96 -10.08
C PRO A 107 3.94 -15.55 -11.18
N GLU A 108 4.50 -16.72 -10.91
CA GLU A 108 5.33 -17.47 -11.85
C GLU A 108 4.42 -18.18 -12.86
N VAL A 109 3.89 -17.43 -13.84
CA VAL A 109 3.05 -17.93 -14.92
C VAL A 109 3.81 -17.79 -16.23
N GLU A 110 3.96 -18.91 -16.95
CA GLU A 110 4.59 -18.93 -18.27
C GLU A 110 3.84 -18.03 -19.25
N GLY A 111 4.58 -17.21 -19.99
CA GLY A 111 4.00 -16.27 -20.96
C GLY A 111 3.29 -15.05 -20.35
N LEU A 112 3.31 -14.86 -19.02
CA LEU A 112 2.62 -13.73 -18.38
C LEU A 112 3.09 -12.38 -18.93
N GLN A 113 4.41 -12.22 -19.09
CA GLN A 113 5.00 -10.97 -19.59
C GLN A 113 4.78 -10.78 -21.10
N ASP A 114 4.39 -11.84 -21.82
CA ASP A 114 4.08 -11.79 -23.25
C ASP A 114 2.61 -11.41 -23.50
N PHE A 115 1.80 -11.26 -22.43
CA PHE A 115 0.42 -10.84 -22.54
C PHE A 115 0.32 -9.42 -23.14
N GLY A 116 -0.31 -9.29 -24.30
CA GLY A 116 -0.44 -8.01 -25.01
C GLY A 116 -1.41 -7.00 -24.38
N GLY A 117 -2.07 -7.37 -23.28
CA GLY A 117 -2.94 -6.47 -22.51
C GLY A 117 -2.24 -5.81 -21.33
N LYS A 118 -2.99 -4.99 -20.57
CA LYS A 118 -2.48 -4.37 -19.34
C LYS A 118 -2.43 -5.40 -18.21
N LEU A 119 -1.26 -5.59 -17.62
CA LEU A 119 -1.09 -6.34 -16.38
C LEU A 119 -1.23 -5.40 -15.17
N LEU A 120 -2.02 -5.82 -14.18
CA LEU A 120 -2.22 -5.09 -12.92
C LEU A 120 -2.10 -6.04 -11.74
N HIS A 121 -1.38 -5.60 -10.72
CA HIS A 121 -1.29 -6.32 -9.45
C HIS A 121 -2.11 -5.57 -8.40
N SER A 122 -2.91 -6.28 -7.60
CA SER A 122 -3.73 -5.64 -6.55
C SER A 122 -2.89 -4.79 -5.58
N ALA A 123 -1.69 -5.26 -5.22
CA ALA A 123 -0.75 -4.50 -4.41
C ALA A 123 0.00 -3.38 -5.17
N HIS A 124 -0.25 -3.12 -6.45
CA HIS A 124 0.35 -2.02 -7.21
C HIS A 124 -0.62 -1.53 -8.28
N TRP A 125 -1.77 -1.07 -7.80
CA TRP A 125 -2.88 -0.67 -8.64
C TRP A 125 -2.62 0.67 -9.32
N ASP A 126 -2.91 0.74 -10.62
CA ASP A 126 -2.91 1.96 -11.42
C ASP A 126 -4.30 2.60 -11.30
N THR A 127 -4.42 3.68 -10.53
CA THR A 127 -5.71 4.36 -10.31
C THR A 127 -6.17 5.17 -11.52
N ASP A 128 -5.27 5.46 -12.47
CA ASP A 128 -5.58 6.29 -13.63
C ASP A 128 -6.05 5.46 -14.83
N TRP A 129 -5.97 4.13 -14.73
CA TRP A 129 -6.35 3.24 -15.81
C TRP A 129 -7.87 3.02 -15.87
N ASP A 130 -8.50 3.50 -16.95
CA ASP A 130 -9.91 3.20 -17.24
C ASP A 130 -10.06 1.81 -17.87
N TYR A 131 -10.71 0.93 -17.13
CA TYR A 131 -11.02 -0.44 -17.53
C TYR A 131 -12.46 -0.62 -18.03
N THR A 132 -13.27 0.43 -18.13
CA THR A 132 -14.68 0.35 -18.53
C THR A 132 -14.87 -0.36 -19.87
N GLY A 133 -15.78 -1.35 -19.90
CA GLY A 133 -16.10 -2.13 -21.09
C GLY A 133 -15.02 -3.10 -21.56
N LYS A 134 -13.92 -3.28 -20.81
CA LYS A 134 -12.88 -4.26 -21.13
C LYS A 134 -13.25 -5.64 -20.60
N THR A 135 -12.67 -6.67 -21.20
CA THR A 135 -12.64 -8.02 -20.62
C THR A 135 -11.48 -8.08 -19.63
N VAL A 136 -11.78 -8.43 -18.38
CA VAL A 136 -10.80 -8.48 -17.30
C VAL A 136 -10.75 -9.89 -16.73
N ALA A 137 -9.54 -10.42 -16.60
CA ALA A 137 -9.31 -11.69 -15.92
C ALA A 137 -8.67 -11.43 -14.54
N VAL A 138 -9.16 -12.11 -13.50
CA VAL A 138 -8.64 -11.94 -12.14
C VAL A 138 -7.94 -13.21 -11.66
N LEU A 139 -6.63 -13.13 -11.44
CA LEU A 139 -5.84 -14.24 -10.93
C LEU A 139 -5.73 -14.18 -9.40
N GLY A 140 -6.39 -15.12 -8.72
CA GLY A 140 -6.33 -15.32 -7.27
C GLY A 140 -7.69 -15.58 -6.64
N CYS A 141 -7.70 -16.03 -5.39
CA CYS A 141 -8.93 -16.30 -4.62
C CYS A 141 -8.86 -15.79 -3.16
N GLY A 142 -7.90 -14.91 -2.85
CA GLY A 142 -7.75 -14.31 -1.52
C GLY A 142 -8.72 -13.15 -1.26
N SER A 143 -8.62 -12.56 -0.06
CA SER A 143 -9.46 -11.43 0.38
C SER A 143 -9.45 -10.24 -0.57
N SER A 144 -8.31 -9.97 -1.22
CA SER A 144 -8.20 -8.90 -2.22
C SER A 144 -9.13 -9.12 -3.41
N VAL A 145 -9.30 -10.36 -3.88
CA VAL A 145 -10.20 -10.66 -5.01
C VAL A 145 -11.65 -10.47 -4.60
N ILE A 146 -12.03 -10.94 -3.41
CA ILE A 146 -13.38 -10.76 -2.85
C ILE A 146 -13.75 -9.27 -2.78
N GLN A 147 -12.78 -8.41 -2.43
CA GLN A 147 -13.00 -6.97 -2.34
C GLN A 147 -12.98 -6.25 -3.70
N ILE A 148 -12.19 -6.71 -4.68
CA ILE A 148 -12.01 -6.03 -5.98
C ILE A 148 -13.09 -6.46 -6.98
N LEU A 149 -13.39 -7.75 -7.06
CA LEU A 149 -14.24 -8.35 -8.09
C LEU A 149 -15.63 -7.68 -8.20
N PRO A 150 -16.36 -7.40 -7.09
CA PRO A 150 -17.66 -6.74 -7.18
C PRO A 150 -17.59 -5.35 -7.81
N HIS A 151 -16.48 -4.62 -7.61
CA HIS A 151 -16.27 -3.31 -8.22
C HIS A 151 -15.94 -3.41 -9.71
N LEU A 152 -15.14 -4.41 -10.11
CA LEU A 152 -14.84 -4.67 -11.52
C LEU A 152 -16.10 -4.98 -12.32
N GLN A 153 -16.99 -5.82 -11.78
CA GLN A 153 -18.25 -6.21 -12.43
C GLN A 153 -19.16 -5.02 -12.77
N THR A 154 -19.10 -3.94 -12.00
CA THR A 154 -19.89 -2.73 -12.30
C THR A 154 -19.45 -2.01 -13.58
N LYS A 155 -18.17 -2.11 -13.95
CA LYS A 155 -17.58 -1.44 -15.12
C LYS A 155 -17.26 -2.41 -16.27
N CYS A 156 -17.12 -3.70 -15.96
CA CYS A 156 -16.78 -4.78 -16.89
C CYS A 156 -17.77 -5.95 -16.71
N PRO A 157 -18.86 -6.00 -17.47
CA PRO A 157 -19.88 -7.07 -17.34
C PRO A 157 -19.40 -8.47 -17.77
N HIS A 158 -18.20 -8.56 -18.37
CA HIS A 158 -17.57 -9.79 -18.82
C HIS A 158 -16.22 -9.95 -18.11
N ASP A 159 -16.27 -10.43 -16.87
CA ASP A 159 -15.12 -10.88 -16.11
C ASP A 159 -14.96 -12.41 -16.24
N THR A 160 -13.72 -12.91 -16.27
CA THR A 160 -13.39 -14.35 -16.29
C THR A 160 -12.37 -14.68 -15.21
#